data_AF-A0A4V6YXW2-F1
#
_entry.id   AF-A0A4V6YXW2-F1
#
_cell.length_a   1.000
_cell.length_b   1.000
_cell.length_c   1.000
_cell.angle_alpha   90.00
_cell.angle_beta   90.00
_cell.angle_gamma   90.00
#
_symmetry.space_group_name_H-M   'P 1'
#
loop_
_entity.id
_entity.type
_entity.pdbx_description
1 polymer ?
#
loop_
_entity_poly.entity_id
_entity_poly.type
_entity_poly.pdbx_seq_one_letter_code
_entity_poly.pdbx_strand_id
1 'polypeptide(L)'
;MHAVQVFMNSLWASESDGKQHFDPQRVATYADRTRRRPPNSSSLGLSPHVDSGTIERWLDENFRYVYRHVFSGEWQRYDPFAADGRTEVREIASPAVCSMFRTFQGWTALTPQRTHAGTLNLVPIANAMAYVLLRALQDDVADDDLCDAAPGRALSISEKWHPLLLQGISPIPDLEPGDCVFWHCDVIHAVENEHHGEFDSNVMYIAAAPGCAKNDAYLQRQLPSFLSGRTPPDFAADDFEVDFIGRSGEELLTPLGREQLGLK
;
A
#
# COMPACT_ATOMS: atom_id res chain seq x y z
N MET A 1 -13.44 -12.21 -1.60
CA MET A 1 -12.33 -11.37 -1.11
C MET A 1 -11.45 -12.10 -0.09
N HIS A 2 -11.97 -12.53 1.07
CA HIS A 2 -11.16 -13.22 2.11
C HIS A 2 -10.19 -14.30 1.57
N ALA A 3 -10.68 -15.27 0.79
CA ALA A 3 -9.84 -16.32 0.22
C ALA A 3 -8.72 -15.78 -0.69
N VAL A 4 -8.94 -14.68 -1.40
CA VAL A 4 -7.92 -14.01 -2.22
C VAL A 4 -6.86 -13.39 -1.32
N GLN A 5 -7.24 -12.67 -0.27
CA GLN A 5 -6.28 -12.09 0.68
C GLN A 5 -5.44 -13.16 1.38
N VAL A 6 -6.05 -14.27 1.80
CA VAL A 6 -5.32 -15.42 2.36
C VAL A 6 -4.33 -16.01 1.37
N PHE A 7 -4.75 -16.22 0.11
CA PHE A 7 -3.86 -16.67 -0.96
C PHE A 7 -2.68 -15.72 -1.15
N MET A 8 -2.95 -14.41 -1.28
CA MET A 8 -1.91 -13.40 -1.48
C MET A 8 -0.93 -13.36 -0.29
N ASN A 9 -1.43 -13.35 0.94
CA ASN A 9 -0.61 -13.39 2.15
C ASN A 9 0.27 -14.65 2.23
N SER A 10 -0.20 -15.78 1.69
CA SER A 10 0.52 -17.06 1.69
C SER A 10 1.68 -17.11 0.66
N LEU A 11 1.83 -16.09 -0.20
CA LEU A 11 3.00 -15.96 -1.09
C LEU A 11 4.28 -15.54 -0.35
N TRP A 12 4.13 -15.06 0.88
CA TRP A 12 5.22 -14.57 1.71
C TRP A 12 5.83 -15.69 2.57
N ALA A 13 7.12 -15.58 2.84
CA ALA A 13 7.76 -16.34 3.91
C ALA A 13 7.34 -15.74 5.27
N SER A 14 6.16 -16.11 5.76
CA SER A 14 5.57 -15.61 7.01
C SER A 14 6.21 -16.18 8.27
N GLU A 15 7.06 -17.20 8.14
CA GLU A 15 7.78 -17.85 9.23
C GLU A 15 9.29 -17.89 8.92
N SER A 16 10.11 -17.55 9.91
CA SER A 16 11.56 -17.80 9.89
C SER A 16 12.07 -17.96 11.31
N ASP A 17 13.14 -18.74 11.49
CA ASP A 17 13.81 -18.94 12.78
C ASP A 17 12.87 -19.36 13.93
N GLY A 18 11.82 -20.14 13.60
CA GLY A 18 10.82 -20.62 14.56
C GLY A 18 9.81 -19.56 15.04
N LYS A 19 9.80 -18.35 14.44
CA LYS A 19 8.82 -17.30 14.70
C LYS A 19 7.89 -17.12 13.50
N GLN A 20 6.60 -17.02 13.77
CA GLN A 20 5.61 -16.54 12.80
C GLN A 20 5.49 -15.01 12.92
N HIS A 21 5.79 -14.29 11.83
CA HIS A 21 5.81 -12.83 11.79
C HIS A 21 4.42 -12.25 11.58
N PHE A 22 3.58 -12.95 10.82
CA PHE A 22 2.14 -12.72 10.73
C PHE A 22 1.43 -14.03 10.39
N ASP A 23 0.14 -14.11 10.70
CA ASP A 23 -0.73 -15.21 10.33
C ASP A 23 -1.33 -14.94 8.93
N PRO A 24 -0.95 -15.70 7.88
CA PRO A 24 -1.50 -15.49 6.53
C PRO A 24 -2.96 -15.93 6.38
N GLN A 25 -3.45 -16.77 7.30
CA GLN A 25 -4.83 -17.29 7.28
C GLN A 25 -5.81 -16.34 7.97
N ARG A 26 -5.31 -15.47 8.86
CA ARG A 26 -6.10 -14.41 9.49
C ARG A 26 -5.98 -13.11 8.69
N VAL A 27 -7.10 -12.47 8.40
CA VAL A 27 -7.15 -11.21 7.65
C VAL A 27 -7.69 -10.11 8.56
N ALA A 28 -7.03 -8.95 8.55
CA ALA A 28 -7.52 -7.73 9.19
C ALA A 28 -8.14 -6.79 8.15
N THR A 29 -9.25 -6.14 8.48
CA THR A 29 -9.87 -5.12 7.63
C THR A 29 -9.18 -3.78 7.83
N TYR A 30 -8.59 -3.24 6.77
CA TYR A 30 -8.18 -1.85 6.69
C TYR A 30 -9.23 -1.07 5.90
N ALA A 31 -9.93 -0.13 6.56
CA ALA A 31 -10.90 0.73 5.91
C ALA A 31 -10.18 1.87 5.18
N ASP A 32 -10.39 1.96 3.88
CA ASP A 32 -9.78 2.96 3.00
C ASP A 32 -10.87 3.62 2.12
N ARG A 33 -10.45 4.56 1.28
CA ARG A 33 -11.32 5.38 0.44
C ARG A 33 -11.77 4.63 -0.82
N THR A 34 -12.66 5.27 -1.55
CA THR A 34 -12.99 4.92 -2.94
C THR A 34 -12.48 6.03 -3.86
N ARG A 35 -12.12 5.68 -5.09
CA ARG A 35 -11.78 6.64 -6.14
C ARG A 35 -12.86 6.61 -7.21
N ARG A 36 -13.30 7.80 -7.61
CA ARG A 36 -14.15 8.00 -8.78
C ARG A 36 -13.52 9.02 -9.69
N ARG A 37 -13.20 8.63 -10.93
CA ARG A 37 -12.48 9.51 -11.87
C ARG A 37 -13.31 9.75 -13.12
N PRO A 38 -13.90 10.94 -13.31
CA PRO A 38 -14.64 11.27 -14.52
C PRO A 38 -13.77 11.29 -15.79
N PRO A 39 -14.35 11.02 -16.97
CA PRO A 39 -13.72 11.27 -18.27
C PRO A 39 -13.16 12.69 -18.39
N ASN A 40 -12.05 12.83 -19.13
CA ASN A 40 -11.39 14.10 -19.43
C ASN A 40 -10.97 14.93 -18.20
N SER A 41 -10.97 14.32 -17.00
CA SER A 41 -10.46 14.97 -15.80
C SER A 41 -8.93 14.99 -15.81
N SER A 42 -8.36 16.18 -15.69
CA SER A 42 -6.95 16.34 -15.36
C SER A 42 -6.74 15.89 -13.92
N SER A 43 -5.83 14.94 -13.73
CA SER A 43 -5.26 14.67 -12.41
C SER A 43 -3.92 15.39 -12.34
N LEU A 44 -3.48 15.81 -11.14
CA LEU A 44 -2.05 16.04 -10.93
C LEU A 44 -1.24 14.74 -11.06
N GLY A 45 -1.93 13.59 -11.21
CA GLY A 45 -1.33 12.27 -11.18
C GLY A 45 -0.77 11.99 -9.80
N LEU A 46 -0.84 10.74 -9.33
CA LEU A 46 0.16 10.32 -8.37
C LEU A 46 1.35 9.89 -9.22
N SER A 47 2.40 10.71 -9.25
CA SER A 47 3.67 10.38 -9.88
C SER A 47 4.17 9.03 -9.35
N PRO A 48 5.02 8.29 -10.09
CA PRO A 48 5.55 7.01 -9.63
C PRO A 48 6.08 7.10 -8.19
N HIS A 49 5.56 6.26 -7.32
CA HIS A 49 5.90 6.25 -5.90
C HIS A 49 5.76 4.87 -5.26
N VAL A 50 6.27 4.74 -4.04
CA VAL A 50 6.02 3.61 -3.14
C VAL A 50 5.50 4.17 -1.81
N ASP A 51 4.43 3.60 -1.28
CA ASP A 51 3.89 3.98 0.02
C ASP A 51 4.64 3.29 1.17
N SER A 52 4.09 3.35 2.38
CA SER A 52 4.56 2.61 3.56
C SER A 52 6.03 2.88 3.87
N GLY A 53 6.38 4.16 4.03
CA GLY A 53 7.71 4.63 4.42
C GLY A 53 8.47 5.35 3.31
N THR A 54 9.21 6.39 3.72
CA THR A 54 10.11 7.20 2.90
C THR A 54 11.53 7.13 3.46
N ILE A 55 11.98 8.21 4.12
CA ILE A 55 13.30 8.32 4.75
C ILE A 55 13.48 7.24 5.83
N GLU A 56 12.39 6.75 6.42
CA GLU A 56 12.40 5.69 7.42
C GLU A 56 13.05 4.41 6.87
N ARG A 57 12.99 4.16 5.55
CA ARG A 57 13.63 3.01 4.92
C ARG A 57 15.15 2.98 5.09
N TRP A 58 15.77 4.15 5.30
CA TRP A 58 17.19 4.32 5.62
C TRP A 58 17.43 4.58 7.11
N LEU A 59 16.54 5.35 7.75
CA LEU A 59 16.78 5.89 9.10
C LEU A 59 16.27 4.99 10.23
N ASP A 60 15.17 4.25 10.04
CA ASP A 60 14.64 3.31 11.03
C ASP A 60 15.43 2.00 11.00
N GLU A 61 15.78 1.52 12.19
CA GLU A 61 16.57 0.29 12.35
C GLU A 61 15.80 -0.96 11.92
N ASN A 62 14.47 -0.98 12.05
CA ASN A 62 13.64 -2.12 11.66
C ASN A 62 13.52 -2.18 10.14
N PHE A 63 13.35 -1.04 9.46
CA PHE A 63 13.48 -0.97 8.00
C PHE A 63 14.86 -1.39 7.51
N ARG A 64 15.95 -0.92 8.14
CA ARG A 64 17.30 -1.39 7.79
C ARG A 64 17.47 -2.88 8.00
N TYR A 65 16.81 -3.48 9.00
CA TYR A 65 16.79 -4.92 9.20
C TYR A 65 16.04 -5.66 8.08
N VAL A 66 14.88 -5.16 7.64
CA VAL A 66 14.16 -5.70 6.47
C VAL A 66 15.07 -5.70 5.24
N TYR A 67 15.82 -4.60 5.02
CA TYR A 67 16.73 -4.44 3.89
C TYR A 67 18.19 -4.80 4.20
N ARG A 68 18.44 -5.60 5.26
CA ARG A 68 19.80 -5.90 5.75
C ARG A 68 20.73 -6.45 4.68
N HIS A 69 20.21 -7.31 3.80
CA HIS A 69 20.98 -7.92 2.71
C HIS A 69 21.30 -6.91 1.60
N VAL A 70 20.45 -5.89 1.41
CA VAL A 70 20.75 -4.79 0.47
C VAL A 70 21.89 -3.95 1.04
N PHE A 71 21.75 -3.48 2.29
CA PHE A 71 22.74 -2.61 2.93
C PHE A 71 24.06 -3.30 3.28
N SER A 72 24.09 -4.62 3.45
CA SER A 72 25.34 -5.39 3.64
C SER A 72 26.10 -5.66 2.34
N GLY A 73 25.51 -5.36 1.18
CA GLY A 73 26.06 -5.67 -0.14
C GLY A 73 25.75 -7.09 -0.65
N GLU A 74 25.12 -7.94 0.15
CA GLU A 74 24.66 -9.28 -0.26
C GLU A 74 23.28 -9.24 -0.94
N TRP A 75 23.08 -8.30 -1.86
CA TRP A 75 21.76 -7.97 -2.42
C TRP A 75 21.08 -9.16 -3.13
N GLN A 76 21.82 -10.16 -3.57
CA GLN A 76 21.28 -11.40 -4.14
C GLN A 76 20.52 -12.26 -3.12
N ARG A 77 20.73 -12.02 -1.82
CA ARG A 77 20.00 -12.67 -0.71
C ARG A 77 18.77 -11.90 -0.29
N TYR A 78 18.56 -10.68 -0.80
CA TYR A 78 17.36 -9.92 -0.49
C TYR A 78 16.15 -10.57 -1.18
N ASP A 79 15.17 -10.95 -0.35
CA ASP A 79 13.88 -11.46 -0.79
C ASP A 79 12.79 -10.45 -0.43
N PRO A 80 12.11 -9.82 -1.40
CA PRO A 80 10.98 -8.93 -1.15
C PRO A 80 9.87 -9.61 -0.31
N PHE A 81 9.69 -10.93 -0.47
CA PHE A 81 8.64 -11.72 0.17
C PHE A 81 9.02 -12.28 1.54
N ALA A 82 10.18 -11.91 2.09
CA ALA A 82 10.51 -12.18 3.49
C ALA A 82 9.69 -11.28 4.42
N ALA A 83 8.90 -11.88 5.32
CA ALA A 83 8.07 -11.14 6.27
C ALA A 83 8.85 -10.58 7.47
N ASP A 84 9.99 -11.20 7.79
CA ASP A 84 10.79 -10.93 8.97
C ASP A 84 11.19 -9.46 9.09
N GLY A 85 10.75 -8.82 10.18
CA GLY A 85 10.98 -7.41 10.51
C GLY A 85 9.97 -6.43 9.92
N ARG A 86 9.13 -6.83 8.95
CA ARG A 86 8.19 -5.89 8.29
C ARG A 86 7.05 -5.44 9.20
N THR A 87 6.68 -6.24 10.19
CA THR A 87 5.62 -5.87 11.14
C THR A 87 6.11 -4.95 12.26
N GLU A 88 7.43 -4.74 12.34
CA GLU A 88 8.13 -4.00 13.38
C GLU A 88 8.58 -2.61 12.90
N VAL A 89 8.45 -2.32 11.59
CA VAL A 89 8.84 -1.03 10.99
C VAL A 89 8.10 0.15 11.59
N ARG A 90 8.82 1.25 11.75
CA ARG A 90 8.31 2.50 12.33
C ARG A 90 8.27 3.57 11.26
N GLU A 91 7.12 4.21 11.13
CA GLU A 91 6.88 5.29 10.17
C GLU A 91 6.59 6.58 10.92
N ILE A 92 6.95 7.72 10.33
CA ILE A 92 6.64 9.05 10.87
C ILE A 92 5.15 9.28 10.66
N ALA A 93 4.41 9.44 11.76
CA ALA A 93 2.98 9.67 11.72
C ALA A 93 2.63 10.87 10.82
N SER A 94 1.83 10.60 9.78
CA SER A 94 1.35 11.62 8.85
C SER A 94 0.09 11.11 8.13
N PRO A 95 -0.72 12.00 7.52
CA PRO A 95 -1.86 11.60 6.70
C PRO A 95 -1.50 10.79 5.43
N ALA A 96 -0.21 10.63 5.12
CA ALA A 96 0.30 9.85 3.99
C ALA A 96 0.78 8.44 4.42
N VAL A 97 0.72 8.11 5.71
CA VAL A 97 1.28 6.87 6.27
C VAL A 97 0.16 5.92 6.67
N CYS A 98 0.34 4.64 6.32
CA CYS A 98 -0.54 3.57 6.72
C CYS A 98 -0.02 2.94 8.02
N SER A 99 -0.84 2.93 9.07
CA SER A 99 -0.46 2.34 10.35
C SER A 99 -0.52 0.80 10.38
N MET A 100 -1.08 0.17 9.34
CA MET A 100 -1.10 -1.29 9.19
C MET A 100 0.04 -1.79 8.29
N PHE A 101 0.55 -2.98 8.59
CA PHE A 101 1.31 -3.75 7.62
C PHE A 101 0.37 -4.35 6.58
N ARG A 102 0.51 -3.90 5.34
CA ARG A 102 -0.17 -4.46 4.15
C ARG A 102 0.87 -5.26 3.37
N THR A 103 0.59 -6.54 3.10
CA THR A 103 1.44 -7.37 2.23
C THR A 103 1.29 -6.90 0.78
N PHE A 104 0.04 -6.63 0.39
CA PHE A 104 -0.33 -6.09 -0.91
C PHE A 104 -1.29 -4.93 -0.73
N GLN A 105 -1.06 -3.86 -1.47
CA GLN A 105 -2.13 -2.91 -1.78
C GLN A 105 -3.04 -3.52 -2.85
N GLY A 106 -4.26 -3.00 -2.99
CA GLY A 106 -5.18 -3.56 -3.97
C GLY A 106 -6.37 -2.68 -4.29
N TRP A 107 -6.87 -2.85 -5.51
CA TRP A 107 -8.10 -2.23 -6.01
C TRP A 107 -9.11 -3.30 -6.39
N THR A 108 -10.38 -3.04 -6.10
CA THR A 108 -11.52 -3.72 -6.71
C THR A 108 -12.20 -2.77 -7.69
N ALA A 109 -12.30 -3.19 -8.96
CA ALA A 109 -12.91 -2.41 -10.02
C ALA A 109 -14.43 -2.31 -9.84
N LEU A 110 -14.96 -1.08 -9.83
CA LEU A 110 -16.40 -0.79 -9.85
C LEU A 110 -16.91 -0.52 -11.28
N THR A 111 -16.01 -0.16 -12.17
CA THR A 111 -16.25 0.08 -13.61
C THR A 111 -15.14 -0.59 -14.40
N PRO A 112 -15.29 -0.76 -15.72
CA PRO A 112 -14.19 -1.21 -16.55
C PRO A 112 -12.96 -0.29 -16.39
N GLN A 113 -11.77 -0.88 -16.36
CA GLN A 113 -10.49 -0.15 -16.33
C GLN A 113 -9.77 -0.42 -17.64
N ARG A 114 -9.25 0.63 -18.28
CA ARG A 114 -8.55 0.56 -19.57
C ARG A 114 -7.30 1.43 -19.55
N THR A 115 -6.31 1.04 -20.35
CA THR A 115 -5.14 1.89 -20.64
C THR A 115 -5.61 3.20 -21.29
N HIS A 116 -5.00 4.33 -20.92
CA HIS A 116 -5.41 5.69 -21.28
C HIS A 116 -6.78 6.12 -20.74
N ALA A 117 -7.42 5.28 -19.91
CA ALA A 117 -8.68 5.60 -19.25
C ALA A 117 -8.50 5.91 -17.75
N GLY A 118 -7.32 6.39 -17.37
CA GLY A 118 -7.04 6.81 -16.01
C GLY A 118 -6.76 5.65 -15.05
N THR A 119 -6.23 4.55 -15.58
CA THR A 119 -5.96 3.31 -14.82
C THR A 119 -4.65 3.39 -14.01
N LEU A 120 -4.29 2.28 -13.35
CA LEU A 120 -3.04 2.11 -12.60
C LEU A 120 -1.88 1.74 -13.53
N ASN A 121 -0.72 2.32 -13.25
CA ASN A 121 0.56 1.90 -13.77
C ASN A 121 1.41 1.30 -12.64
N LEU A 122 2.20 0.28 -12.96
CA LEU A 122 3.13 -0.38 -12.05
C LEU A 122 4.53 -0.45 -12.69
N VAL A 123 5.58 -0.52 -11.88
CA VAL A 123 6.85 -1.13 -12.29
C VAL A 123 6.86 -2.55 -11.71
N PRO A 124 6.57 -3.60 -12.50
CA PRO A 124 6.32 -4.95 -11.99
C PRO A 124 7.61 -5.71 -11.63
N ILE A 125 8.45 -5.10 -10.78
CA ILE A 125 9.75 -5.60 -10.34
C ILE A 125 9.79 -5.51 -8.80
N ALA A 126 9.50 -6.64 -8.13
CA ALA A 126 9.33 -6.66 -6.67
C ALA A 126 10.57 -6.21 -5.88
N ASN A 127 11.78 -6.47 -6.41
CA ASN A 127 13.04 -6.08 -5.78
C ASN A 127 13.57 -4.71 -6.25
N ALA A 128 12.78 -3.90 -6.96
CA ALA A 128 13.18 -2.55 -7.38
C ALA A 128 13.59 -1.67 -6.19
N MET A 129 13.04 -1.92 -4.99
CA MET A 129 13.43 -1.22 -3.78
C MET A 129 14.92 -1.34 -3.46
N ALA A 130 15.58 -2.46 -3.79
CA ALA A 130 17.03 -2.58 -3.61
C ALA A 130 17.81 -1.53 -4.44
N TYR A 131 17.35 -1.27 -5.67
CA TYR A 131 17.93 -0.22 -6.52
C TYR A 131 17.70 1.16 -5.90
N VAL A 132 16.48 1.46 -5.46
CA VAL A 132 16.12 2.76 -4.85
C VAL A 132 16.96 3.04 -3.60
N LEU A 133 17.12 2.05 -2.72
CA LEU A 133 17.88 2.20 -1.48
C LEU A 133 19.37 2.50 -1.74
N LEU A 134 19.99 1.77 -2.68
CA LEU A 134 21.40 1.96 -3.03
C LEU A 134 21.65 3.21 -3.88
N ARG A 135 20.66 3.64 -4.67
CA ARG A 135 20.75 4.85 -5.50
C ARG A 135 20.99 6.11 -4.67
N ALA A 136 20.38 6.19 -3.49
CA ALA A 136 20.54 7.30 -2.55
C ALA A 136 21.92 7.36 -1.86
N LEU A 137 22.79 6.35 -2.06
CA LEU A 137 24.11 6.25 -1.44
C LEU A 137 25.26 6.50 -2.43
N GLN A 138 24.98 6.98 -3.64
CA GLN A 138 25.99 7.23 -4.67
C GLN A 138 26.62 8.62 -4.49
N ASP A 139 27.87 8.78 -4.95
CA ASP A 139 28.68 10.02 -4.81
C ASP A 139 28.07 11.27 -5.47
N ASP A 140 27.07 11.10 -6.35
CA ASP A 140 26.36 12.19 -7.03
C ASP A 140 25.09 12.66 -6.30
N VAL A 141 24.80 12.08 -5.14
CA VAL A 141 23.74 12.52 -4.21
C VAL A 141 24.39 13.35 -3.11
N ALA A 142 23.74 14.43 -2.69
CA ALA A 142 24.25 15.24 -1.58
C ALA A 142 24.21 14.45 -0.26
N ASP A 143 25.17 14.72 0.64
CA ASP A 143 25.29 14.00 1.92
C ASP A 143 24.03 14.06 2.81
N ASP A 144 23.19 15.08 2.61
CA ASP A 144 21.94 15.34 3.34
C ASP A 144 20.67 15.05 2.52
N ASP A 145 20.80 14.41 1.35
CA ASP A 145 19.69 14.04 0.47
C ASP A 145 19.58 12.52 0.30
N LEU A 146 18.34 12.03 0.20
CA LEU A 146 18.02 10.64 -0.12
C LEU A 146 17.19 10.60 -1.42
N CYS A 147 17.71 11.21 -2.48
CA CYS A 147 17.04 11.34 -3.77
C CYS A 147 15.65 11.99 -3.67
N ASP A 148 15.54 13.12 -2.96
CA ASP A 148 14.32 13.87 -2.67
C ASP A 148 13.30 13.15 -1.75
N ALA A 149 13.69 12.05 -1.08
CA ALA A 149 12.84 11.43 -0.06
C ALA A 149 12.62 12.39 1.12
N ALA A 150 11.36 12.52 1.56
CA ALA A 150 10.95 13.51 2.54
C ALA A 150 9.96 12.92 3.55
N PRO A 151 10.00 13.36 4.83
CA PRO A 151 9.14 12.84 5.88
C PRO A 151 7.66 13.13 5.58
N GLY A 152 6.79 12.16 5.90
CA GLY A 152 5.34 12.29 5.77
C GLY A 152 4.83 12.40 4.33
N ARG A 153 5.59 11.87 3.36
CA ARG A 153 5.21 11.73 1.96
C ARG A 153 5.32 10.27 1.54
N ALA A 154 4.86 9.94 0.34
CA ALA A 154 5.25 8.68 -0.30
C ALA A 154 6.65 8.81 -0.92
N LEU A 155 7.36 7.69 -1.10
CA LEU A 155 8.69 7.66 -1.68
C LEU A 155 8.60 7.87 -3.18
N SER A 156 9.03 9.03 -3.67
CA SER A 156 8.96 9.41 -5.07
C SER A 156 10.00 8.69 -5.93
N ILE A 157 9.59 8.25 -7.12
CA ILE A 157 10.45 7.68 -8.16
C ILE A 157 10.42 8.64 -9.36
N SER A 158 11.55 9.31 -9.58
CA SER A 158 11.69 10.37 -10.60
C SER A 158 12.68 10.00 -11.72
N GLU A 159 12.53 10.68 -12.86
CA GLU A 159 13.46 10.58 -14.00
C GLU A 159 14.88 11.02 -13.64
N LYS A 160 15.01 12.00 -12.74
CA LYS A 160 16.29 12.51 -12.25
C LYS A 160 17.12 11.40 -11.59
N TRP A 161 16.50 10.58 -10.77
CA TRP A 161 17.20 9.62 -9.91
C TRP A 161 17.07 8.17 -10.36
N HIS A 162 15.95 7.81 -10.99
CA HIS A 162 15.57 6.43 -11.27
C HIS A 162 15.12 6.19 -12.74
N PRO A 163 15.80 6.74 -13.76
CA PRO A 163 15.34 6.66 -15.15
C PRO A 163 15.22 5.21 -15.65
N LEU A 164 16.07 4.30 -15.16
CA LEU A 164 15.99 2.87 -15.49
C LEU A 164 14.68 2.22 -15.01
N LEU A 165 14.21 2.58 -13.81
CA LEU A 165 12.97 2.01 -13.27
C LEU A 165 11.74 2.52 -14.03
N LEU A 166 11.78 3.78 -14.48
CA LEU A 166 10.69 4.39 -15.24
C LEU A 166 10.50 3.77 -16.63
N GLN A 167 11.55 3.21 -17.23
CA GLN A 167 11.44 2.42 -18.47
C GLN A 167 10.59 1.15 -18.28
N GLY A 168 10.46 0.65 -17.04
CA GLY A 168 9.66 -0.52 -16.69
C GLY A 168 8.20 -0.22 -16.35
N ILE A 169 7.73 1.03 -16.51
CA ILE A 169 6.33 1.37 -16.25
C ILE A 169 5.43 0.64 -17.25
N SER A 170 4.39 -0.02 -16.73
CA SER A 170 3.36 -0.69 -17.51
C SER A 170 1.97 -0.42 -16.92
N PRO A 171 0.94 -0.22 -17.75
CA PRO A 171 -0.43 -0.24 -17.27
C PRO A 171 -0.78 -1.63 -16.74
N ILE A 172 -1.72 -1.68 -15.81
CA ILE A 172 -2.38 -2.92 -15.43
C ILE A 172 -3.20 -3.47 -16.62
N PRO A 173 -3.52 -4.78 -16.62
CA PRO A 173 -4.44 -5.34 -17.60
C PRO A 173 -5.79 -4.62 -17.59
N ASP A 174 -6.52 -4.74 -18.69
CA ASP A 174 -7.93 -4.34 -18.73
C ASP A 174 -8.72 -5.15 -17.70
N LEU A 175 -9.52 -4.45 -16.90
CA LEU A 175 -10.35 -5.04 -15.85
C LEU A 175 -11.84 -4.79 -16.13
N GLU A 176 -12.69 -5.71 -15.71
CA GLU A 176 -14.13 -5.57 -15.65
C GLU A 176 -14.63 -5.31 -14.22
N PRO A 177 -15.85 -4.79 -14.02
CA PRO A 177 -16.43 -4.64 -12.68
C PRO A 177 -16.40 -5.95 -11.90
N GLY A 178 -15.84 -5.91 -10.69
CA GLY A 178 -15.62 -7.09 -9.83
C GLY A 178 -14.22 -7.68 -9.91
N ASP A 179 -13.46 -7.41 -10.97
CA ASP A 179 -12.06 -7.78 -11.03
C ASP A 179 -11.23 -7.01 -10.01
N CYS A 180 -10.10 -7.61 -9.61
CA CYS A 180 -9.20 -7.03 -8.62
C CYS A 180 -7.76 -7.05 -9.12
N VAL A 181 -6.99 -6.04 -8.75
CA VAL A 181 -5.54 -5.99 -8.96
C VAL A 181 -4.84 -5.72 -7.63
N PHE A 182 -3.73 -6.43 -7.40
CA PHE A 182 -2.93 -6.33 -6.19
C PHE A 182 -1.45 -6.14 -6.55
N TRP A 183 -0.73 -5.35 -5.76
CA TRP A 183 0.71 -5.16 -5.91
C TRP A 183 1.39 -5.16 -4.54
N HIS A 184 2.58 -5.76 -4.49
CA HIS A 184 3.37 -5.89 -3.27
C HIS A 184 3.68 -4.51 -2.67
N CYS A 185 3.79 -4.40 -1.34
CA CYS A 185 3.92 -3.11 -0.64
C CYS A 185 5.12 -2.24 -1.08
N ASP A 186 6.18 -2.86 -1.60
CA ASP A 186 7.36 -2.16 -2.16
C ASP A 186 7.29 -1.90 -3.68
N VAL A 187 6.20 -2.27 -4.37
CA VAL A 187 6.07 -2.07 -5.83
C VAL A 187 5.77 -0.60 -6.14
N ILE A 188 6.56 -0.05 -7.05
CA ILE A 188 6.40 1.30 -7.58
C ILE A 188 5.13 1.33 -8.41
N HIS A 189 4.30 2.34 -8.16
CA HIS A 189 3.03 2.50 -8.84
C HIS A 189 2.68 3.97 -9.06
N ALA A 190 1.83 4.23 -10.05
CA ALA A 190 1.40 5.56 -10.45
C ALA A 190 -0.03 5.50 -11.01
N VAL A 191 -0.74 6.62 -11.01
CA VAL A 191 -2.02 6.74 -11.74
C VAL A 191 -1.76 7.52 -13.02
N GLU A 192 -2.31 7.07 -14.15
CA GLU A 192 -2.20 7.79 -15.42
C GLU A 192 -2.64 9.26 -15.27
N ASN A 193 -1.90 10.20 -15.87
CA ASN A 193 -2.21 11.64 -15.75
C ASN A 193 -3.54 12.01 -16.42
N GLU A 194 -3.88 11.31 -17.50
CA GLU A 194 -5.04 11.59 -18.35
C GLU A 194 -6.07 10.46 -18.28
N HIS A 195 -7.32 10.78 -18.60
CA HIS A 195 -8.43 9.84 -18.69
C HIS A 195 -9.24 10.17 -19.96
N HIS A 196 -8.97 9.48 -21.05
CA HIS A 196 -9.63 9.67 -22.36
C HIS A 196 -10.75 8.64 -22.63
N GLY A 197 -11.19 7.93 -21.59
CA GLY A 197 -12.30 7.00 -21.63
C GLY A 197 -13.65 7.71 -21.66
N GLU A 198 -14.73 6.95 -21.87
CA GLU A 198 -16.08 7.50 -22.06
C GLU A 198 -16.93 7.55 -20.78
N PHE A 199 -16.53 6.83 -19.73
CA PHE A 199 -17.26 6.68 -18.47
C PHE A 199 -16.33 6.80 -17.27
N ASP A 200 -16.87 7.02 -16.07
CA ASP A 200 -16.07 7.15 -14.86
C ASP A 200 -15.18 5.89 -14.63
N SER A 201 -13.92 6.09 -14.24
CA SER A 201 -13.02 5.02 -13.75
C SER A 201 -13.12 4.97 -12.21
N ASN A 202 -13.83 3.96 -11.71
CA ASN A 202 -14.18 3.83 -10.30
C ASN A 202 -13.57 2.57 -9.68
N VAL A 203 -12.98 2.71 -8.49
CA VAL A 203 -12.39 1.60 -7.74
C VAL A 203 -12.63 1.76 -6.23
N MET A 204 -12.65 0.65 -5.50
CA MET A 204 -12.50 0.64 -4.04
C MET A 204 -11.08 0.20 -3.68
N TYR A 205 -10.48 0.85 -2.69
CA TYR A 205 -9.18 0.46 -2.16
C TYR A 205 -9.37 -0.64 -1.11
N ILE A 206 -8.90 -1.85 -1.43
CA ILE A 206 -9.02 -3.03 -0.55
C ILE A 206 -7.69 -3.77 -0.61
N ALA A 207 -6.86 -3.56 0.41
CA ALA A 207 -5.56 -4.19 0.56
C ALA A 207 -5.65 -5.63 1.10
N ALA A 208 -4.54 -6.35 1.07
CA ALA A 208 -4.34 -7.56 1.88
C ALA A 208 -3.52 -7.18 3.13
N ALA A 209 -4.14 -7.28 4.31
CA ALA A 209 -3.51 -7.04 5.60
C ALA A 209 -3.64 -8.32 6.46
N PRO A 210 -2.54 -9.02 6.77
CA PRO A 210 -2.59 -10.26 7.55
C PRO A 210 -2.79 -10.01 9.04
N GLY A 211 -3.07 -11.07 9.80
CA GLY A 211 -3.17 -11.02 11.24
C GLY A 211 -1.79 -10.88 11.90
N CYS A 212 -1.54 -9.74 12.56
CA CYS A 212 -0.34 -9.52 13.37
C CYS A 212 -0.61 -8.47 14.45
N ALA A 213 0.28 -8.39 15.44
CA ALA A 213 0.12 -7.46 16.57
C ALA A 213 0.03 -5.98 16.13
N LYS A 214 0.78 -5.56 15.09
CA LYS A 214 0.73 -4.21 14.51
C LYS A 214 -0.67 -3.92 13.95
N ASN A 215 -1.24 -4.86 13.20
CA ASN A 215 -2.56 -4.70 12.59
C ASN A 215 -3.69 -4.76 13.64
N ASP A 216 -3.58 -5.66 14.62
CA ASP A 216 -4.54 -5.73 15.73
C ASP A 216 -4.57 -4.43 16.54
N ALA A 217 -3.40 -3.81 16.77
CA ALA A 217 -3.30 -2.51 17.46
C ALA A 217 -4.00 -1.39 16.68
N TYR A 218 -3.93 -1.40 15.34
CA TYR A 218 -4.66 -0.44 14.51
C TYR A 218 -6.18 -0.67 14.55
N LEU A 219 -6.64 -1.93 14.51
CA LEU A 219 -8.07 -2.26 14.59
C LEU A 219 -8.73 -1.67 15.84
N GLN A 220 -8.04 -1.65 16.98
CA GLN A 220 -8.55 -1.02 18.21
C GLN A 220 -8.82 0.48 18.06
N ARG A 221 -8.15 1.15 17.13
CA ARG A 221 -8.34 2.60 16.84
C ARG A 221 -9.32 2.84 15.69
N GLN A 222 -9.36 1.97 14.69
CA GLN A 222 -10.30 2.03 13.57
C GLN A 222 -11.73 1.69 14.00
N LEU A 223 -11.90 0.71 14.90
CA LEU A 223 -13.24 0.24 15.28
C LEU A 223 -14.12 1.38 15.85
N PRO A 224 -13.65 2.25 16.77
CA PRO A 224 -14.44 3.39 17.23
C PRO A 224 -14.83 4.37 16.12
N SER A 225 -14.01 4.55 15.08
CA SER A 225 -14.35 5.44 13.96
C SER A 225 -15.45 4.82 13.11
N PHE A 226 -15.36 3.52 12.81
CA PHE A 226 -16.43 2.77 12.11
C PHE A 226 -17.77 2.86 12.85
N LEU A 227 -17.80 2.58 14.16
CA LEU A 227 -19.03 2.61 14.96
C LEU A 227 -19.67 4.01 15.03
N SER A 228 -18.86 5.07 14.98
CA SER A 228 -19.33 6.46 15.03
C SER A 228 -19.49 7.13 13.66
N GLY A 229 -19.15 6.44 12.56
CA GLY A 229 -19.14 7.00 11.20
C GLY A 229 -18.07 8.07 10.97
N ARG A 230 -17.05 8.13 11.82
CA ARG A 230 -15.92 9.06 11.69
C ARG A 230 -14.86 8.51 10.76
N THR A 231 -14.05 9.40 10.21
CA THR A 231 -12.92 9.04 9.36
C THR A 231 -11.93 8.14 10.11
N PRO A 232 -11.42 7.04 9.52
CA PRO A 232 -10.38 6.23 10.13
C PRO A 232 -9.11 7.04 10.46
N PRO A 233 -8.36 6.65 11.51
CA PRO A 233 -7.33 7.52 12.12
C PRO A 233 -6.08 7.77 11.26
N ASP A 234 -5.88 7.05 10.16
CA ASP A 234 -4.79 7.29 9.22
C ASP A 234 -5.08 8.43 8.22
N PHE A 235 -6.32 8.91 8.16
CA PHE A 235 -6.75 9.95 7.21
C PHE A 235 -7.07 11.27 7.91
N ALA A 236 -7.21 12.33 7.12
CA ALA A 236 -7.69 13.62 7.63
C ALA A 236 -9.10 13.47 8.22
N ALA A 237 -9.34 14.04 9.40
CA ALA A 237 -10.59 13.89 10.15
C ALA A 237 -11.74 14.72 9.54
N ASP A 238 -12.14 14.37 8.31
CA ASP A 238 -13.23 15.02 7.60
C ASP A 238 -14.61 14.68 8.20
N ASP A 239 -14.77 13.46 8.72
CA ASP A 239 -15.95 12.96 9.44
C ASP A 239 -17.29 13.14 8.67
N PHE A 240 -17.24 13.11 7.34
CA PHE A 240 -18.42 13.35 6.49
C PHE A 240 -19.57 12.38 6.73
N GLU A 241 -19.28 11.13 7.05
CA GLU A 241 -20.29 10.05 7.09
C GLU A 241 -21.01 9.94 8.45
N VAL A 242 -20.72 10.83 9.40
CA VAL A 242 -21.31 10.77 10.76
C VAL A 242 -22.84 10.83 10.73
N ASP A 243 -23.41 11.69 9.88
CA ASP A 243 -24.86 11.95 9.77
C ASP A 243 -25.47 11.46 8.44
N PHE A 244 -24.71 10.72 7.63
CA PHE A 244 -25.20 10.19 6.36
C PHE A 244 -26.33 9.17 6.56
N ILE A 245 -27.43 9.38 5.82
CA ILE A 245 -28.52 8.41 5.73
C ILE A 245 -28.04 7.19 4.93
N GLY A 246 -28.22 6.00 5.49
CA GLY A 246 -27.85 4.75 4.81
C GLY A 246 -26.38 4.35 4.95
N ARG A 247 -25.61 4.99 5.85
CA ARG A 247 -24.28 4.52 6.24
C ARG A 247 -24.38 3.10 6.80
N SER A 248 -23.50 2.21 6.36
CA SER A 248 -23.34 0.87 6.93
C SER A 248 -22.95 0.94 8.41
N GLY A 249 -23.55 0.09 9.24
CA GLY A 249 -23.17 -0.09 10.64
C GLY A 249 -22.81 -1.53 11.00
N GLU A 250 -22.62 -1.78 12.30
CA GLU A 250 -22.26 -3.09 12.84
C GLU A 250 -23.29 -4.18 12.48
N GLU A 251 -24.56 -3.81 12.31
CA GLU A 251 -25.66 -4.69 11.95
C GLU A 251 -25.53 -5.36 10.57
N LEU A 252 -24.72 -4.78 9.67
CA LEU A 252 -24.45 -5.35 8.35
C LEU A 252 -23.23 -6.29 8.34
N LEU A 253 -22.50 -6.40 9.45
CA LEU A 253 -21.33 -7.26 9.53
C LEU A 253 -21.72 -8.74 9.68
N THR A 254 -21.19 -9.56 8.78
CA THR A 254 -21.17 -11.02 8.97
C THR A 254 -20.25 -11.39 10.14
N PRO A 255 -20.32 -12.62 10.68
CA PRO A 255 -19.38 -13.07 11.72
C PRO A 255 -17.90 -12.86 11.33
N LEU A 256 -17.56 -13.14 10.07
CA LEU A 256 -16.21 -12.89 9.54
C LEU A 256 -15.90 -11.39 9.52
N GLY A 257 -16.82 -10.54 9.06
CA GLY A 257 -16.60 -9.08 9.04
C GLY A 257 -16.37 -8.50 10.45
N ARG A 258 -17.06 -9.03 11.47
CA ARG A 258 -16.83 -8.69 12.87
C ARG A 258 -15.42 -9.06 13.32
N GLU A 259 -15.01 -10.30 13.08
CA GLU A 259 -13.67 -10.80 13.41
C GLU A 259 -12.57 -9.94 12.74
N GLN A 260 -12.70 -9.68 11.43
CA GLN A 260 -11.72 -8.89 10.67
C GLN A 260 -11.62 -7.43 11.13
N LEU A 261 -12.67 -6.88 11.76
CA LEU A 261 -12.68 -5.54 12.36
C LEU A 261 -12.24 -5.54 13.83
N GLY A 262 -11.91 -6.70 14.41
CA GLY A 262 -11.51 -6.82 15.81
C GLY A 262 -12.66 -6.81 16.81
N LEU A 263 -13.90 -7.02 16.35
CA LEU A 263 -15.07 -7.24 17.21
C LEU A 263 -15.08 -8.71 17.67
N LYS A 264 -15.09 -8.91 18.98
CA LYS A 264 -15.23 -10.24 19.62
C LYS A 264 -16.70 -10.57 19.87
#